data_AF-A0A6N2S3Y9-F1
#
_entry.id   AF-A0A6N2S3Y9-F1
#
_cell.length_a   1.000
_cell.length_b   1.000
_cell.length_c   1.000
_cell.angle_alpha   90.00
_cell.angle_beta   90.00
_cell.angle_gamma   90.00
#
_symmetry.space_group_name_H-M   'P 1'
#
loop_
_entity.id
_entity.type
_entity.pdbx_description
1 polymer ?
#
loop_
_entity_poly.entity_id
_entity_poly.type
_entity_poly.pdbx_seq_one_letter_code
_entity_poly.pdbx_strand_id
1 'polypeptide(L)' 'MSDRFLTDDELAEATGSPQKARQKEVLTQNGIYFIERRDGAVKTTWYHINHPFRLNPPAGSLPIPGMNFNAIE' A
#
# COMPACT_ATOMS: atom_id res chain seq x y z
N MET A 1 -15.05 11.98 -3.47
CA MET A 1 -13.66 12.08 -2.96
C MET A 1 -12.75 12.36 -4.15
N SER A 2 -11.83 13.31 -4.04
CA SER A 2 -10.99 13.73 -5.16
C SER A 2 -9.98 12.64 -5.54
N ASP A 3 -9.86 12.33 -6.83
CA ASP A 3 -8.83 11.43 -7.39
C ASP A 3 -7.45 12.10 -7.51
N ARG A 4 -7.24 13.21 -6.79
CA ARG A 4 -5.99 13.96 -6.82
C ARG A 4 -4.94 13.22 -5.98
N PHE A 5 -3.72 13.15 -6.51
CA PHE A 5 -2.56 12.73 -5.72
C PHE A 5 -2.34 13.66 -4.53
N LEU A 6 -2.08 13.04 -3.38
CA LEU A 6 -1.69 13.74 -2.16
C LEU A 6 -0.37 14.48 -2.37
N THR A 7 -0.25 15.67 -1.80
CA THR A 7 1.06 16.31 -1.62
C THR A 7 1.86 15.57 -0.56
N ASP A 8 3.16 15.86 -0.47
CA ASP A 8 4.04 15.30 0.57
C ASP A 8 3.57 15.64 1.99
N ASP A 9 3.07 16.85 2.22
CA ASP A 9 2.43 17.26 3.48
C ASP A 9 1.20 16.41 3.79
N GLU A 10 0.23 16.30 2.87
CA GLU A 10 -0.98 15.51 3.10
C GLU A 10 -0.66 14.02 3.30
N LEU A 11 0.36 13.51 2.61
CA LEU A 11 0.85 12.14 2.78
C LEU A 11 1.48 11.95 4.16
N ALA A 12 2.25 12.93 4.66
CA ALA A 12 2.83 12.91 5.99
C ALA A 12 1.76 12.96 7.08
N GLU A 13 0.71 13.78 6.90
CA GLU A 13 -0.44 13.81 7.80
C GLU A 13 -1.20 12.48 7.79
N ALA A 14 -1.49 11.93 6.61
CA ALA A 14 -2.25 10.68 6.49
C ALA A 14 -1.51 9.46 7.03
N THR A 15 -0.18 9.44 6.93
CA THR A 15 0.66 8.33 7.42
C THR A 15 1.21 8.59 8.84
N GLY A 16 1.03 9.80 9.38
CA GLY A 16 1.60 10.23 10.65
C GLY A 16 3.13 10.35 10.64
N SER A 17 3.78 10.33 9.47
CA SER A 17 5.23 10.45 9.38
C SER A 17 5.71 11.09 8.07
N PRO A 18 6.69 12.01 8.11
CA PRO A 18 7.33 12.56 6.91
C PRO A 18 8.35 11.60 6.28
N GLN A 19 8.68 10.48 6.94
CA GLN A 19 9.69 9.55 6.47
C GLN A 19 9.12 8.64 5.38
N LYS A 20 9.66 8.73 4.15
CA LYS A 20 9.23 7.95 2.98
C LYS A 20 9.13 6.44 3.25
N ALA A 21 10.12 5.88 3.96
CA ALA A 21 10.11 4.47 4.34
C ALA A 21 8.88 4.11 5.21
N ARG A 22 8.60 4.92 6.23
CA ARG A 22 7.43 4.75 7.09
C ARG A 22 6.13 4.98 6.34
N GLN A 23 6.07 5.96 5.44
CA GLN A 23 4.90 6.20 4.59
C GLN A 23 4.55 4.93 3.80
N LYS A 24 5.55 4.33 3.15
CA LYS A 24 5.40 3.06 2.43
C LYS A 24 4.93 1.94 3.36
N GLU A 25 5.55 1.78 4.52
CA GLU A 25 5.16 0.75 5.49
C GLU A 25 3.72 0.92 5.95
N VAL A 26 3.31 2.13 6.32
CA VAL A 26 1.94 2.43 6.77
C VAL A 26 0.93 2.14 5.66
N LEU A 27 1.17 2.59 4.43
CA LEU A 27 0.28 2.33 3.30
C LEU A 27 0.20 0.82 3.00
N THR A 28 1.32 0.11 3.07
CA THR A 28 1.38 -1.35 2.86
C THR A 28 0.61 -2.10 3.96
N GLN A 29 0.81 -1.75 5.23
CA GLN A 29 0.13 -2.37 6.37
C GLN A 29 -1.39 -2.16 6.33
N ASN A 30 -1.82 -0.99 5.84
CA ASN A 30 -3.25 -0.68 5.69
C ASN A 30 -3.86 -1.23 4.38
N GLY A 31 -3.06 -1.86 3.51
CA GLY A 31 -3.53 -2.34 2.20
C GLY A 31 -3.99 -1.21 1.29
N ILE A 32 -3.39 -0.03 1.42
CA ILE A 32 -3.70 1.13 0.59
C ILE A 32 -2.83 1.05 -0.66
N TYR A 33 -3.44 1.25 -1.82
CA TYR A 33 -2.69 1.28 -3.08
C TYR A 33 -1.82 2.55 -3.15
N PHE A 34 -0.56 2.39 -3.51
CA PHE A 34 0.38 3.49 -3.72
C PHE A 34 1.31 3.20 -4.89
N ILE A 35 1.86 4.26 -5.48
CA ILE A 35 2.82 4.22 -6.56
C ILE A 35 4.17 4.65 -6.01
N GLU A 36 5.18 3.79 -6.12
CA GLU A 36 6.56 4.12 -5.77
C GLU A 36 7.24 4.85 -6.93
N ARG A 37 7.88 5.99 -6.62
CA ARG A 37 8.69 6.77 -7.56
C ARG A 37 10.13 6.30 -7.53
N ARG A 38 10.88 6.65 -8.58
CA ARG A 38 12.31 6.35 -8.71
C ARG A 38 13.18 6.95 -7.58
N ASP A 39 12.69 7.97 -6.88
CA ASP A 39 13.36 8.59 -5.73
C ASP A 39 13.02 7.93 -4.37
N GLY A 40 12.25 6.85 -4.38
CA GLY A 40 11.79 6.14 -3.18
C GLY A 40 10.62 6.81 -2.45
N ALA A 41 10.07 7.90 -2.98
CA ALA A 41 8.82 8.48 -2.48
C ALA A 41 7.62 7.67 -2.98
N VAL A 42 6.59 7.60 -2.15
CA VAL A 42 5.31 6.99 -2.52
C VAL A 42 4.29 8.08 -2.86
N LYS A 43 3.40 7.80 -3.80
CA LYS A 43 2.25 8.64 -4.15
C LYS A 43 0.98 7.82 -4.00
N THR A 44 0.00 8.38 -3.31
CA THR A 44 -1.34 7.81 -3.24
C THR A 44 -2.38 8.94 -3.33
N THR A 45 -3.66 8.59 -3.34
CA THR A 45 -4.76 9.56 -3.37
C THR A 45 -5.62 9.35 -2.14
N TRP A 46 -6.34 10.38 -1.71
CA TRP A 46 -7.33 10.24 -0.64
C TRP A 46 -8.36 9.17 -0.95
N TYR A 47 -8.69 8.97 -2.22
CA TYR A 47 -9.59 7.90 -2.64
C TYR A 47 -9.06 6.52 -2.23
N HIS A 48 -7.78 6.20 -2.52
CA HIS A 48 -7.18 4.91 -2.12
C HIS A 48 -7.03 4.75 -0.61
N ILE A 49 -6.81 5.85 0.14
CA ILE A 49 -6.77 5.83 1.60
C ILE A 49 -8.15 5.47 2.18
N ASN A 50 -9.21 6.06 1.63
CA ASN A 50 -10.59 5.80 2.06
C ASN A 50 -11.13 4.47 1.52
N HIS A 51 -10.56 3.96 0.42
CA HIS A 51 -10.88 2.68 -0.18
C HIS A 51 -9.63 1.80 -0.20
N PRO A 52 -9.17 1.31 0.97
CA PRO A 52 -8.02 0.41 1.02
C PRO A 52 -8.35 -0.81 0.18
N PHE A 53 -7.48 -1.07 -0.79
CA PHE A 53 -7.57 -2.25 -1.62
C PHE A 53 -7.15 -3.42 -0.75
N ARG A 54 -8.12 -4.00 -0.03
CA ARG A 54 -7.89 -5.23 0.71
C ARG A 54 -7.41 -6.29 -0.30
N LEU A 55 -6.09 -6.46 -0.37
CA LEU A 55 -5.46 -7.75 -0.59
C LEU A 55 -5.72 -8.61 0.67
N ASN A 56 -6.97 -8.67 1.11
CA ASN A 56 -7.42 -9.78 1.89
C ASN A 56 -7.72 -10.83 0.83
N PRO A 57 -6.83 -11.83 0.61
CA PRO A 57 -7.30 -13.00 -0.08
C PRO A 57 -8.53 -13.46 0.75
N PRO A 58 -9.67 -13.80 0.14
CA PRO A 58 -10.94 -14.00 0.85
C PRO A 58 -10.68 -14.84 2.10
N ALA A 59 -11.17 -14.39 3.27
CA ALA A 59 -10.87 -15.03 4.55
C ALA A 59 -11.11 -16.54 4.44
N GLY A 60 -10.03 -17.30 4.24
CA GLY A 60 -10.09 -18.64 3.63
C GLY A 60 -8.82 -19.02 2.86
N SER A 61 -8.08 -18.06 2.30
CA SER A 61 -6.75 -18.31 1.70
C SER A 61 -5.65 -17.97 2.69
N LEU A 62 -5.50 -18.83 3.69
CA LEU A 62 -4.19 -19.00 4.33
C LEU A 62 -3.19 -19.42 3.24
N PRO A 63 -1.96 -18.87 3.21
CA PRO A 63 -0.89 -19.52 2.47
C PRO A 63 -0.77 -20.93 3.04
N ILE A 64 -1.11 -21.94 2.24
CA ILE A 64 -0.95 -23.34 2.63
C ILE A 64 0.54 -23.50 2.96
N PRO A 65 0.91 -23.89 4.18
CA PRO A 65 2.30 -24.20 4.49
C PRO A 65 2.71 -25.38 3.61
N GLY A 66 3.44 -25.11 2.51
CA GLY A 66 3.82 -26.12 1.52
C GLY A 66 3.65 -25.74 0.04
N MET A 67 3.12 -24.55 -0.30
CA MET A 67 3.08 -24.12 -1.70
C MET A 67 4.47 -23.72 -2.21
N ASN A 68 5.21 -24.68 -2.75
CA ASN A 68 6.50 -24.45 -3.41
C ASN A 68 6.25 -23.76 -4.78
N PHE A 69 6.61 -22.49 -4.89
CA PHE A 69 6.55 -21.69 -6.13
C PHE A 69 7.58 -22.10 -7.20
N ASN A 70 8.06 -23.34 -7.20
CA ASN A 70 9.09 -23.83 -8.12
C ASN A 70 8.62 -25.00 -9.00
N ALA A 71 7.32 -25.19 -9.21
CA ALA A 71 6.82 -26.06 -10.27
C ALA A 71 6.85 -25.30 -11.60
N ILE A 72 8.03 -25.25 -12.21
CA ILE A 72 8.16 -25.07 -13.66
C ILE A 72 8.14 -26.46 -14.30
N GLU A 73 7.10 -26.74 -15.09
CA GLU A 73 7.08 -27.82 -16.09
C GLU A 73 6.57 -27.23 -17.41
#